data_AF-A0A2T7LVL3-F1
#
_entry.id   AF-A0A2T7LVL3-F1
#
_cell.length_a   1.000
_cell.length_b   1.000
_cell.length_c   1.000
_cell.angle_alpha   90.00
_cell.angle_beta   90.00
_cell.angle_gamma   90.00
#
_symmetry.space_group_name_H-M   'P 1'
#
loop_
_entity.id
_entity.type
_entity.pdbx_description
1 polymer ?
#
loop_
_entity_poly.entity_id
_entity_poly.type
_entity_poly.pdbx_seq_one_letter_code
_entity_poly.pdbx_strand_id
1 'polypeptide(L)'
;MVCVLVWMTVSVRARRVGGVELDKPARPERRPSRWLPLLLAVLLPLASGAALVQAVGPDGEQGRWVAEVHAAGGGVHEVRIDGVVSGPRPTGVNVNGTDEYAADVVVTLGFEDGPRGTTVRGARTLGVPQKGDTVSVLYAPSRPGLGGRYHGTGFFSGGGVALLWIWAVTLFVAAFGCGILDRAGVHAARRFRGDIHGVAGLLLGLGVLCLLPGAFFQTPTWAGWLLSFLAACTPWLAMTWVMKRL
;
A
#
# COMPACT_ATOMS: atom_id res chain seq x y z
N MET A 1 -5.57 -1.14 -15.18
CA MET A 1 -4.94 -1.73 -16.38
C MET A 1 -5.96 -2.23 -17.41
N VAL A 2 -6.92 -3.08 -17.05
CA VAL A 2 -7.92 -3.64 -17.98
C VAL A 2 -8.61 -2.58 -18.84
N CYS A 3 -9.08 -1.47 -18.27
CA CYS A 3 -9.71 -0.39 -19.03
C CYS A 3 -8.78 0.23 -20.10
N VAL A 4 -7.49 0.34 -19.80
CA VAL A 4 -6.48 0.86 -20.75
C VAL A 4 -6.26 -0.13 -21.88
N LEU A 5 -6.11 -1.42 -21.57
CA LEU A 5 -5.94 -2.48 -22.58
C LEU A 5 -7.17 -2.61 -23.47
N VAL A 6 -8.37 -2.58 -22.91
CA VAL A 6 -9.64 -2.60 -23.66
C VAL A 6 -9.72 -1.38 -24.56
N TRP A 7 -9.40 -0.18 -24.06
CA TRP A 7 -9.41 1.03 -24.86
C TRP A 7 -8.39 0.99 -26.01
N MET A 8 -7.17 0.52 -25.75
CA MET A 8 -6.13 0.37 -26.77
C MET A 8 -6.50 -0.66 -27.83
N THR A 9 -6.97 -1.84 -27.42
CA THR A 9 -7.38 -2.91 -28.34
C THR A 9 -8.54 -2.46 -29.23
N VAL A 10 -9.56 -1.82 -28.65
CA VAL A 10 -10.68 -1.23 -29.41
C VAL A 10 -10.18 -0.14 -30.36
N SER A 11 -9.28 0.74 -29.92
CA SER A 11 -8.75 1.83 -30.74
C SER A 11 -7.86 1.35 -31.90
N VAL A 12 -7.05 0.32 -31.68
CA VAL A 12 -6.23 -0.32 -32.72
C VAL A 12 -7.13 -1.07 -33.71
N ARG A 13 -8.13 -1.83 -33.21
CA ARG A 13 -9.08 -2.56 -34.05
C ARG A 13 -9.90 -1.62 -34.92
N ALA A 14 -10.39 -0.50 -34.36
CA ALA A 14 -11.14 0.50 -35.10
C ALA A 14 -10.32 1.15 -36.24
N ARG A 15 -9.01 1.33 -36.08
CA ARG A 15 -8.13 1.79 -37.17
C ARG A 15 -7.90 0.74 -38.25
N ARG A 16 -7.78 -0.54 -37.87
CA ARG A 16 -7.49 -1.65 -38.80
C ARG A 16 -8.68 -2.06 -39.65
N VAL A 17 -9.90 -1.86 -39.17
CA VAL A 17 -11.11 -2.26 -39.91
C VAL A 17 -11.34 -1.40 -41.16
N GLY A 18 -10.53 -0.34 -41.38
CA GLY A 18 -10.79 0.62 -42.45
C GLY A 18 -12.03 1.41 -42.08
N GLY A 19 -11.90 2.72 -41.94
CA GLY A 19 -13.11 3.53 -41.87
C GLY A 19 -13.88 3.27 -43.15
N VAL A 20 -15.06 2.64 -43.06
CA VAL A 20 -16.06 2.82 -44.11
C VAL A 20 -16.24 4.33 -44.16
N GLU A 21 -15.79 4.93 -45.25
CA GLU A 21 -15.88 6.37 -45.50
C GLU A 21 -17.36 6.67 -45.74
N LEU A 22 -18.11 6.70 -44.64
CA LEU A 22 -19.43 7.27 -44.60
C LEU A 22 -19.21 8.76 -44.77
N ASP A 23 -19.72 9.29 -45.88
CA ASP A 23 -19.76 10.69 -46.30
C ASP A 23 -20.50 11.56 -45.26
N LYS A 24 -19.91 11.64 -44.07
CA LYS A 24 -20.42 12.35 -42.90
C LYS A 24 -19.64 13.65 -42.83
N PRO A 25 -20.32 14.81 -42.84
CA PRO A 25 -19.66 16.10 -42.74
C PRO A 25 -18.76 16.10 -41.51
N ALA A 26 -17.56 16.67 -41.67
CA ALA A 26 -16.55 16.79 -40.63
C ALA A 26 -17.20 17.18 -39.30
N ARG A 27 -17.26 16.20 -38.39
CA ARG A 27 -18.01 16.34 -37.14
C ARG A 27 -17.42 17.55 -36.40
N PRO A 28 -18.23 18.55 -36.00
CA PRO A 28 -17.70 19.74 -35.34
C PRO A 28 -16.86 19.32 -34.14
N GLU A 29 -15.72 20.00 -33.94
CA GLU A 29 -14.83 19.75 -32.80
C GLU A 29 -15.66 19.72 -31.52
N ARG A 30 -15.74 18.53 -30.90
CA ARG A 30 -16.48 18.38 -29.66
C ARG A 30 -15.87 19.31 -28.63
N ARG A 31 -16.71 20.11 -27.97
CA ARG A 31 -16.26 21.02 -26.91
C ARG A 31 -15.46 20.23 -25.86
N PRO A 32 -14.38 20.83 -25.31
CA PRO A 32 -13.58 20.20 -24.28
C PRO A 32 -14.46 19.83 -23.07
N SER A 33 -14.40 18.56 -22.69
CA SER A 33 -15.22 18.00 -21.62
C SER A 33 -14.74 18.50 -20.26
N ARG A 34 -15.62 19.12 -19.49
CA ARG A 34 -15.31 19.62 -18.13
C ARG A 34 -15.04 18.51 -17.11
N TRP A 35 -15.62 17.33 -17.33
CA TRP A 35 -15.54 16.19 -16.41
C TRP A 35 -14.26 15.37 -16.53
N LEU A 36 -13.63 15.34 -17.70
CA LEU A 36 -12.46 14.49 -17.95
C LEU A 36 -11.24 14.91 -17.09
N PRO A 37 -10.91 16.21 -16.96
CA PRO A 37 -9.86 16.64 -16.05
C PRO A 37 -10.19 16.36 -14.59
N LEU A 38 -11.45 16.51 -14.17
CA LEU A 38 -11.90 16.19 -12.81
C LEU A 38 -11.70 14.70 -12.50
N LEU A 39 -12.15 13.83 -13.40
CA LEU A 39 -11.99 12.39 -13.25
C LEU A 39 -10.51 12.00 -13.18
N LEU A 40 -9.66 12.58 -14.03
CA LEU A 40 -8.22 12.30 -14.01
C LEU A 40 -7.56 12.83 -12.74
N ALA A 41 -7.93 14.02 -12.28
CA ALA A 41 -7.43 14.59 -11.03
C ALA A 41 -7.77 13.73 -9.81
N VAL A 42 -8.87 12.96 -9.84
CA VAL A 42 -9.23 12.02 -8.78
C VAL A 42 -8.57 10.66 -8.99
N LEU A 43 -8.64 10.11 -10.20
CA LEU A 43 -8.17 8.74 -10.49
C LEU A 43 -6.64 8.60 -10.40
N LEU A 44 -5.86 9.62 -10.79
CA LEU A 44 -4.40 9.56 -10.70
C LEU A 44 -3.91 9.40 -9.25
N PRO A 45 -4.29 10.31 -8.32
CA PRO A 45 -3.93 10.16 -6.92
C PRO A 45 -4.45 8.86 -6.31
N LEU A 46 -5.69 8.46 -6.62
CA LEU A 46 -6.23 7.19 -6.10
C LEU A 46 -5.41 5.97 -6.56
N ALA A 47 -4.97 5.94 -7.82
CA ALA A 47 -4.11 4.86 -8.31
C ALA A 47 -2.75 4.84 -7.59
N SER A 48 -2.15 6.02 -7.36
CA SER A 48 -0.89 6.14 -6.60
C SER A 48 -1.06 5.76 -5.13
N GLY A 49 -2.13 6.23 -4.49
CA GLY A 49 -2.46 5.91 -3.11
C GLY A 49 -2.70 4.42 -2.92
N ALA A 50 -3.50 3.80 -3.78
CA ALA A 50 -3.75 2.37 -3.76
C ALA A 50 -2.46 1.54 -3.91
N ALA A 51 -1.52 1.98 -4.75
CA ALA A 51 -0.21 1.34 -4.87
C ALA A 51 0.60 1.42 -3.57
N LEU A 52 0.66 2.60 -2.93
CA LEU A 52 1.36 2.79 -1.65
C LEU A 52 0.73 1.99 -0.51
N VAL A 53 -0.60 1.84 -0.50
CA VAL A 53 -1.32 1.04 0.50
C VAL A 53 -0.89 -0.43 0.45
N GLN A 54 -0.46 -0.97 -0.69
CA GLN A 54 0.00 -2.37 -0.73
C GLN A 54 1.26 -2.63 0.10
N ALA A 55 2.11 -1.63 0.31
CA ALA A 55 3.29 -1.76 1.18
C ALA A 55 2.96 -1.75 2.68
N VAL A 56 1.85 -1.10 3.06
CA VAL A 56 1.43 -0.87 4.46
C VAL A 56 0.32 -1.83 4.90
N GLY A 57 -0.47 -2.28 3.92
CA GLY A 57 -1.71 -3.03 4.11
C GLY A 57 -1.50 -4.51 4.43
N PRO A 58 -2.59 -5.30 4.40
CA PRO A 58 -2.59 -6.72 4.78
C PRO A 58 -1.62 -7.59 3.96
N ASP A 59 -1.21 -7.12 2.78
CA ASP A 59 -0.26 -7.83 1.91
C ASP A 59 1.22 -7.62 2.33
N GLY A 60 1.49 -6.73 3.29
CA GLY A 60 2.80 -6.57 3.89
C GLY A 60 3.21 -7.79 4.74
N GLU A 61 4.50 -7.91 5.04
CA GLU A 61 5.05 -9.03 5.85
C GLU A 61 4.30 -9.19 7.19
N GLN A 62 4.05 -8.07 7.88
CA GLN A 62 3.33 -8.08 9.15
C GLN A 62 1.84 -8.44 8.98
N GLY A 63 1.17 -7.91 7.95
CA GLY A 63 -0.24 -8.18 7.68
C GLY A 63 -0.50 -9.66 7.35
N ARG A 64 0.36 -10.25 6.51
CA ARG A 64 0.29 -11.68 6.17
C ARG A 64 0.56 -12.56 7.37
N TRP A 65 1.59 -12.25 8.16
CA TRP A 65 1.86 -13.00 9.37
C TRP A 65 0.69 -12.95 10.36
N VAL A 66 0.06 -11.78 10.55
CA VAL A 66 -1.16 -11.65 11.38
C VAL A 66 -2.31 -12.49 10.81
N ALA A 67 -2.51 -12.48 9.49
CA ALA A 67 -3.54 -13.30 8.84
C ALA A 67 -3.28 -14.80 9.01
N GLU A 68 -2.03 -15.25 8.90
CA GLU A 68 -1.64 -16.65 9.13
C GLU A 68 -1.84 -17.07 10.58
N VAL A 69 -1.52 -16.21 11.55
CA VAL A 69 -1.75 -16.47 12.97
C VAL A 69 -3.26 -16.63 13.22
N HIS A 70 -4.09 -15.71 12.73
CA HIS A 70 -5.54 -15.82 12.88
C HIS A 70 -6.13 -17.04 12.15
N ALA A 71 -5.63 -17.38 10.96
CA ALA A 71 -6.04 -18.58 10.24
C ALA A 71 -5.68 -19.87 10.99
N ALA A 72 -4.59 -19.87 11.76
CA ALA A 72 -4.21 -20.96 12.67
C ALA A 72 -5.00 -20.94 14.01
N GLY A 73 -5.98 -20.05 14.17
CA GLY A 73 -6.73 -19.90 15.42
C GLY A 73 -5.97 -19.18 16.52
N GLY A 74 -4.88 -18.49 16.18
CA GLY A 74 -4.06 -17.72 17.11
C GLY A 74 -4.71 -16.41 17.57
N GLY A 75 -4.28 -15.97 18.74
CA GLY A 75 -4.87 -14.84 19.46
C GLY A 75 -3.84 -14.04 20.24
N VAL A 76 -4.31 -12.95 20.84
CA VAL A 76 -3.49 -12.14 21.75
C VAL A 76 -3.52 -12.80 23.12
N HIS A 77 -2.34 -13.05 23.67
CA HIS A 77 -2.17 -13.67 24.97
C HIS A 77 -1.29 -12.77 25.85
N GLU A 78 -1.71 -12.57 27.09
CA GLU A 78 -0.85 -11.94 28.09
C GLU A 78 0.14 -12.99 28.61
N VAL A 79 1.43 -12.69 28.46
CA VAL A 79 2.51 -13.59 28.86
C VAL A 79 3.43 -12.86 29.81
N ARG A 80 3.95 -13.59 30.79
CA ARG A 80 4.86 -13.05 31.79
C ARG A 80 6.28 -12.95 31.22
N ILE A 81 6.97 -11.85 31.53
CA ILE A 81 8.36 -11.63 31.15
C ILE A 81 9.26 -12.50 32.03
N ASP A 82 10.02 -13.39 31.41
CA ASP A 82 11.00 -14.26 32.07
C ASP A 82 12.34 -13.56 32.27
N GLY A 83 12.67 -12.61 31.39
CA GLY A 83 13.87 -11.79 31.45
C GLY A 83 13.87 -10.67 30.42
N VAL A 84 14.69 -9.64 30.67
CA VAL A 84 14.86 -8.50 29.77
C VAL A 84 16.24 -8.60 29.11
N VAL A 85 16.28 -8.63 27.79
CA VAL A 85 17.49 -8.88 27.00
C VAL A 85 18.18 -7.58 26.62
N SER A 86 17.41 -6.57 26.22
CA SER A 86 17.95 -5.26 25.84
C SER A 86 17.69 -4.21 26.91
N GLY A 87 18.59 -3.23 27.03
CA GLY A 87 18.34 -2.05 27.87
C GLY A 87 17.01 -1.36 27.51
N PRO A 88 16.22 -0.95 28.51
CA PRO A 88 14.91 -0.33 28.29
C PRO A 88 15.08 1.03 27.62
N ARG A 89 14.32 1.28 26.55
CA ARG A 89 14.36 2.55 25.80
C ARG A 89 13.04 3.29 25.97
N PRO A 90 13.05 4.56 26.41
CA PRO A 90 11.82 5.34 26.50
C PRO A 90 11.24 5.54 25.09
N THR A 91 9.93 5.36 24.96
CA THR A 91 9.21 5.56 23.69
C THR A 91 8.81 7.01 23.46
N GLY A 92 8.86 7.84 24.51
CA GLY A 92 8.34 9.21 24.51
C GLY A 92 6.83 9.31 24.70
N VAL A 93 6.14 8.17 24.92
CA VAL A 93 4.72 8.14 25.27
C VAL A 93 4.59 8.10 26.80
N ASN A 94 3.79 9.02 27.35
CA ASN A 94 3.42 9.02 28.76
C ASN A 94 1.93 8.71 28.88
N VAL A 95 1.58 7.70 29.68
CA VAL A 95 0.20 7.30 29.96
C VAL A 95 -0.03 7.44 31.45
N ASN A 96 -0.96 8.33 31.84
CA ASN A 96 -1.34 8.57 33.23
C ASN A 96 -0.13 8.86 34.15
N GLY A 97 0.85 9.63 33.68
CA GLY A 97 2.03 10.00 34.46
C GLY A 97 3.12 8.94 34.49
N THR A 98 2.97 7.84 33.74
CA THR A 98 3.98 6.76 33.61
C THR A 98 4.49 6.68 32.18
N ASP A 99 5.82 6.70 32.02
CA ASP A 99 6.45 6.59 30.71
C ASP A 99 6.40 5.15 30.18
N GLU A 100 6.09 4.99 28.88
CA GLU A 100 6.16 3.72 28.17
C GLU A 100 7.60 3.45 27.73
N TYR A 101 8.11 2.26 28.03
CA TYR A 101 9.44 1.79 27.61
C TYR A 101 9.32 0.61 26.65
N ALA A 102 10.24 0.53 25.70
CA ALA A 102 10.39 -0.60 24.78
C ALA A 102 11.69 -1.38 25.08
N ALA A 103 11.59 -2.70 25.15
CA ALA A 103 12.74 -3.61 25.30
C ALA A 103 12.49 -4.96 24.60
N ASP A 104 13.56 -5.65 24.23
CA ASP A 104 13.53 -7.05 23.85
C ASP A 104 13.47 -7.89 25.12
N VAL A 105 12.48 -8.79 25.20
CA VAL A 105 12.16 -9.56 26.41
C VAL A 105 12.06 -11.04 26.06
N VAL A 106 12.48 -11.91 26.98
CA VAL A 106 12.25 -13.35 26.89
C VAL A 106 10.93 -13.67 27.55
N VAL A 107 10.09 -14.42 26.85
CA VAL A 107 8.81 -14.93 27.34
C VAL A 107 8.68 -16.41 27.02
N THR A 108 7.99 -17.15 27.87
CA THR A 108 7.65 -18.56 27.62
C THR A 108 6.25 -18.64 27.02
N LEU A 109 6.18 -19.05 25.75
CA LEU A 109 4.91 -19.25 25.03
C LEU A 109 4.44 -20.69 25.18
N GLY A 110 3.15 -20.88 25.47
CA GLY A 110 2.55 -22.21 25.58
C GLY A 110 2.04 -22.71 24.23
N PHE A 111 2.85 -23.52 23.53
CA PHE A 111 2.41 -24.21 22.33
C PHE A 111 1.80 -25.57 22.69
N GLU A 112 0.98 -26.12 21.79
CA GLU A 112 0.36 -27.44 21.98
C GLU A 112 1.40 -28.57 22.07
N ASP A 113 2.56 -28.40 21.44
CA ASP A 113 3.69 -29.35 21.51
C ASP A 113 4.64 -29.08 22.69
N GLY A 114 4.34 -28.07 23.51
CA GLY A 114 5.06 -27.75 24.75
C GLY A 114 5.46 -26.27 24.88
N PRO A 115 5.84 -25.83 26.09
CA PRO A 115 6.28 -24.46 26.32
C PRO A 115 7.64 -24.18 25.67
N ARG A 116 7.80 -22.99 25.07
CA ARG A 116 9.07 -22.55 24.46
C ARG A 116 9.42 -21.12 24.84
N GLY A 117 10.66 -20.93 25.30
CA GLY A 117 11.23 -19.60 25.50
C GLY A 117 11.48 -18.91 24.15
N THR A 118 10.90 -17.74 23.96
CA THR A 118 11.03 -16.92 22.74
C THR A 118 11.40 -15.50 23.12
N THR A 119 12.33 -14.91 22.39
CA THR A 119 12.63 -13.48 22.50
C THR A 119 11.62 -12.68 21.69
N VAL A 120 10.77 -11.94 22.39
CA VAL A 120 9.84 -10.98 21.79
C VAL A 120 10.55 -9.63 21.68
N ARG A 121 10.73 -9.17 20.44
CA ARG A 121 11.42 -7.90 20.16
C ARG A 121 10.50 -6.70 20.33
N GLY A 122 11.04 -5.63 20.89
CA GLY A 122 10.36 -4.34 21.03
C GLY A 122 9.06 -4.41 21.84
N ALA A 123 9.00 -5.30 22.83
CA ALA A 123 7.88 -5.35 23.76
C ALA A 123 7.79 -4.02 24.52
N ARG A 124 6.57 -3.50 24.67
CA ARG A 124 6.34 -2.26 25.40
C ARG A 124 5.59 -2.50 26.69
N THR A 125 6.02 -1.82 27.74
CA THR A 125 5.43 -1.85 29.09
C THR A 125 5.29 -0.42 29.61
N LEU A 126 4.30 -0.19 30.47
CA LEU A 126 4.21 1.03 31.26
C LEU A 126 5.24 0.95 32.38
N GLY A 127 6.20 1.87 32.39
CA GLY A 127 7.37 1.80 33.25
C GLY A 127 8.47 0.91 32.67
N VAL A 128 9.60 0.89 33.37
CA VAL A 128 10.76 0.09 32.96
C VAL A 128 10.40 -1.40 33.01
N PRO A 129 10.51 -2.16 31.91
CA PRO A 129 10.16 -3.58 31.89
C PRO A 129 11.02 -4.37 32.87
N GLN A 130 10.37 -5.22 33.67
CA GLN A 130 11.00 -6.09 34.64
C GLN A 130 10.56 -7.54 34.47
N LYS A 131 11.38 -8.45 35.00
CA LYS A 131 10.99 -9.86 35.12
C LYS A 131 9.74 -9.94 35.99
N GLY A 132 8.73 -10.63 35.48
CA GLY A 132 7.46 -10.80 36.16
C GLY A 132 6.36 -9.86 35.70
N ASP A 133 6.66 -8.83 34.90
CA ASP A 133 5.64 -8.00 34.25
C ASP A 133 4.93 -8.79 33.14
N THR A 134 3.79 -8.29 32.69
CA THR A 134 2.98 -8.90 31.62
C THR A 134 3.08 -8.10 30.33
N VAL A 135 3.16 -8.83 29.22
CA VAL A 135 3.21 -8.28 27.86
C VAL A 135 2.18 -9.01 26.99
N SER A 136 1.47 -8.25 26.16
CA SER A 136 0.58 -8.81 25.14
C SER A 136 1.39 -9.33 23.94
N VAL A 137 1.27 -10.63 23.67
CA VAL A 137 1.95 -11.31 22.56
C VAL A 137 0.89 -11.96 21.67
N LEU A 138 0.93 -11.70 20.37
CA LEU A 138 0.13 -12.39 19.37
C LEU A 138 0.89 -13.66 18.95
N TYR A 139 0.27 -14.84 19.10
CA TYR A 139 0.81 -16.10 18.59
C TYR A 139 -0.29 -17.15 18.38
N ALA A 140 0.04 -18.25 17.70
CA ALA A 140 -0.85 -19.40 17.51
C ALA A 140 -0.32 -20.64 18.25
N PRO A 141 -0.99 -21.12 19.31
CA PRO A 141 -0.57 -22.31 20.06
C PRO A 141 -0.43 -23.58 19.20
N SER A 142 -1.28 -23.72 18.17
CA SER A 142 -1.34 -24.83 17.21
C SER A 142 -0.25 -24.80 16.13
N ARG A 143 0.47 -23.68 15.98
CA ARG A 143 1.49 -23.47 14.94
C ARG A 143 2.76 -22.82 15.51
N PRO A 144 3.60 -23.60 16.23
CA PRO A 144 4.83 -23.08 16.84
C PRO A 144 5.82 -22.47 15.83
N GLY A 145 5.79 -22.90 14.57
CA GLY A 145 6.64 -22.36 13.50
C GLY A 145 6.37 -20.89 13.14
N LEU A 146 5.22 -20.32 13.52
CA LEU A 146 4.93 -18.90 13.30
C LEU A 146 5.59 -17.99 14.34
N GLY A 147 5.98 -18.55 15.50
CA GLY A 147 6.50 -17.80 16.64
C GLY A 147 5.48 -16.84 17.27
N GLY A 148 5.93 -16.07 18.26
CA GLY A 148 5.15 -14.98 18.85
C GLY A 148 5.77 -13.62 18.57
N ARG A 149 4.93 -12.62 18.31
CA ARG A 149 5.36 -11.22 18.15
C ARG A 149 4.59 -10.34 19.11
N TYR A 150 5.23 -9.26 19.56
CA TYR A 150 4.61 -8.26 20.40
C TYR A 150 3.35 -7.71 19.72
N HIS A 151 2.23 -7.70 20.45
CA HIS A 151 1.00 -7.05 20.01
C HIS A 151 0.89 -5.69 20.68
N GLY A 152 1.29 -4.63 19.97
CA GLY A 152 1.02 -3.28 20.39
C GLY A 152 -0.47 -2.97 20.25
N THR A 153 -1.15 -2.67 21.35
CA THR A 153 -2.52 -2.13 21.36
C THR A 153 -2.48 -0.70 20.84
N GLY A 154 -2.34 -0.53 19.54
CA GLY A 154 -2.27 0.78 18.93
C GLY A 154 -2.39 0.71 17.43
N PHE A 155 -3.47 1.30 16.90
CA PHE A 155 -3.58 1.68 15.49
C PHE A 155 -2.30 2.42 15.00
N PHE A 156 -1.59 3.08 15.93
CA PHE A 156 -0.40 3.88 15.69
C PHE A 156 0.93 3.10 15.67
N SER A 157 1.01 1.87 16.21
CA SER A 157 2.30 1.15 16.37
C SER A 157 2.69 0.25 15.20
N GLY A 158 1.79 -0.01 14.25
CA GLY A 158 1.96 -1.04 13.21
C GLY A 158 1.62 -0.63 11.78
N GLY A 159 1.67 0.65 11.44
CA GLY A 159 1.43 1.14 10.07
C GLY A 159 0.12 1.90 9.85
N GLY A 160 -0.77 2.00 10.83
CA GLY A 160 -2.03 2.75 10.70
C GLY A 160 -1.82 4.26 10.49
N VAL A 161 -0.77 4.86 11.07
CA VAL A 161 -0.39 6.26 10.78
C VAL A 161 0.01 6.44 9.32
N ALA A 162 0.84 5.53 8.80
CA ALA A 162 1.28 5.59 7.42
C ALA A 162 0.08 5.44 6.48
N LEU A 163 -0.86 4.54 6.78
CA LEU A 163 -2.09 4.36 6.02
C LEU A 163 -2.98 5.61 6.02
N LEU A 164 -3.23 6.21 7.19
CA LEU A 164 -3.97 7.47 7.29
C LEU A 164 -3.29 8.59 6.52
N TRP A 165 -1.97 8.70 6.64
CA TRP A 165 -1.19 9.73 5.96
C TRP A 165 -1.23 9.56 4.43
N ILE A 166 -1.08 8.33 3.93
CA ILE A 166 -1.20 8.03 2.49
C ILE A 166 -2.57 8.49 1.97
N TRP A 167 -3.65 8.18 2.69
CA TRP A 167 -4.99 8.59 2.28
C TRP A 167 -5.21 10.10 2.39
N ALA A 168 -4.72 10.74 3.45
CA ALA A 168 -4.80 12.19 3.61
C ALA A 168 -4.12 12.92 2.43
N VAL A 169 -2.89 12.51 2.09
CA VAL A 169 -2.16 13.07 0.95
C VAL A 169 -2.87 12.75 -0.37
N THR A 170 -3.37 11.52 -0.55
CA THR A 170 -4.09 11.11 -1.75
C THR A 170 -5.33 11.98 -1.99
N LEU A 171 -6.15 12.17 -0.94
CA LEU A 171 -7.36 12.99 -1.01
C LEU A 171 -7.04 14.47 -1.19
N PHE A 172 -5.97 14.97 -0.56
CA PHE A 172 -5.48 16.33 -0.76
C PHE A 172 -5.11 16.56 -2.23
N VAL A 173 -4.27 15.70 -2.82
CA VAL A 173 -3.90 15.83 -4.23
C VAL A 173 -5.11 15.67 -5.15
N ALA A 174 -6.08 14.80 -4.81
CA ALA A 174 -7.32 14.66 -5.58
C ALA A 174 -8.20 15.92 -5.56
N ALA A 175 -8.35 16.54 -4.38
CA ALA A 175 -9.16 17.75 -4.19
C ALA A 175 -8.55 18.97 -4.90
N PHE A 176 -7.23 19.13 -4.84
CA PHE A 176 -6.53 20.30 -5.37
C PHE A 176 -5.93 20.10 -6.78
N GLY A 177 -5.80 18.85 -7.26
CA GLY A 177 -5.15 18.51 -8.53
C GLY A 177 -5.92 18.93 -9.79
N CYS A 178 -7.20 19.27 -9.66
CA CYS A 178 -8.04 19.69 -10.79
C CYS A 178 -7.52 20.96 -11.49
N GLY A 179 -6.84 21.85 -10.75
CA GLY A 179 -6.28 23.09 -11.30
C GLY A 179 -5.02 22.88 -12.15
N ILE A 180 -4.39 21.70 -12.06
CA ILE A 180 -3.11 21.40 -12.72
C ILE A 180 -3.31 20.85 -14.14
N LEU A 181 -4.49 20.29 -14.43
CA LEU A 181 -4.79 19.64 -15.71
C LEU A 181 -5.47 20.61 -16.68
N ASP A 182 -4.74 21.00 -17.74
CA ASP A 182 -5.33 21.80 -18.82
C ASP A 182 -6.43 21.05 -19.55
N ARG A 183 -7.58 21.71 -19.74
CA ARG A 183 -8.77 21.12 -20.36
C ARG A 183 -8.56 20.81 -21.82
N ALA A 184 -7.80 21.65 -22.54
CA ALA A 184 -7.56 21.46 -23.96
C ALA A 184 -6.61 20.27 -24.20
N GLY A 185 -5.50 20.20 -23.46
CA GLY A 185 -4.56 19.08 -23.52
C GLY A 185 -5.20 17.74 -23.14
N VAL A 186 -5.99 17.70 -22.06
CA VAL A 186 -6.72 16.49 -21.65
C VAL A 186 -7.75 16.06 -22.70
N HIS A 187 -8.39 17.02 -23.38
CA HIS A 187 -9.32 16.69 -24.45
C HIS A 187 -8.60 16.15 -25.70
N ALA A 188 -7.44 16.72 -26.06
CA ALA A 188 -6.59 16.24 -27.13
C ALA A 188 -6.09 14.81 -26.87
N ALA A 189 -5.78 14.48 -25.60
CA ALA A 189 -5.36 13.15 -25.16
C ALA A 189 -6.39 12.04 -25.40
N ARG A 190 -7.65 12.38 -25.67
CA ARG A 190 -8.67 11.39 -26.03
C ARG A 190 -8.39 10.71 -27.37
N ARG A 191 -7.70 11.39 -28.29
CA ARG A 191 -7.37 10.81 -29.60
C ARG A 191 -6.21 9.83 -29.43
N PHE A 192 -6.53 8.54 -29.46
CA PHE A 192 -5.52 7.48 -29.38
C PHE A 192 -4.45 7.69 -30.44
N ARG A 193 -3.19 7.57 -30.04
CA ARG A 193 -1.98 7.65 -30.87
C ARG A 193 -1.05 6.55 -30.37
N GLY A 194 -0.78 5.54 -31.19
CA GLY A 194 -0.12 4.30 -30.73
C GLY A 194 1.30 4.52 -30.20
N ASP A 195 2.04 5.43 -30.84
CA ASP A 195 3.37 5.92 -30.44
C ASP A 195 3.38 6.56 -29.04
N ILE A 196 2.35 7.35 -28.71
CA ILE A 196 2.28 8.06 -27.43
C ILE A 196 1.63 7.18 -26.36
N HIS A 197 0.46 6.64 -26.66
CA HIS A 197 -0.36 5.92 -25.70
C HIS A 197 0.21 4.53 -25.44
N GLY A 198 0.85 3.88 -26.41
CA GLY A 198 1.52 2.60 -26.21
C GLY A 198 2.59 2.69 -25.11
N VAL A 199 3.45 3.73 -25.16
CA VAL A 199 4.46 3.98 -24.12
C VAL A 199 3.82 4.28 -22.76
N ALA A 200 2.74 5.07 -22.73
CA ALA A 200 1.99 5.32 -21.51
C ALA A 200 1.39 4.03 -20.92
N GLY A 201 0.88 3.14 -21.77
CA GLY A 201 0.39 1.82 -21.37
C GLY A 201 1.49 0.91 -20.83
N LEU A 202 2.68 0.95 -21.43
CA LEU A 202 3.86 0.23 -20.93
C LEU A 202 4.29 0.73 -19.56
N LEU A 203 4.30 2.04 -19.33
CA LEU A 203 4.60 2.61 -18.01
C LEU A 203 3.61 2.15 -16.94
N LEU A 204 2.30 2.18 -17.25
CA LEU A 204 1.27 1.65 -16.35
C LEU A 204 1.42 0.14 -16.13
N GLY A 205 1.78 -0.61 -17.17
CA GLY A 205 2.06 -2.05 -17.08
C GLY A 205 3.24 -2.35 -16.17
N LEU A 206 4.33 -1.58 -16.30
CA LEU A 206 5.50 -1.67 -15.42
C LEU A 206 5.09 -1.43 -13.95
N GLY A 207 4.22 -0.44 -13.70
CA GLY A 207 3.69 -0.18 -12.37
C GLY A 207 2.94 -1.36 -11.78
N VAL A 208 2.11 -2.05 -12.59
CA VAL A 208 1.45 -3.29 -12.15
C VAL A 208 2.47 -4.40 -11.88
N LEU A 209 3.48 -4.56 -12.74
CA LEU A 209 4.54 -5.55 -12.54
C LEU A 209 5.30 -5.32 -11.23
N CYS A 210 5.56 -4.05 -10.85
CA CYS A 210 6.17 -3.71 -9.57
C CYS A 210 5.33 -4.17 -8.37
N LEU A 211 4.01 -4.25 -8.49
CA LEU A 211 3.13 -4.67 -7.40
C LEU A 211 3.02 -6.20 -7.26
N LEU A 212 3.33 -6.96 -8.32
CA LEU A 212 3.22 -8.43 -8.30
C LEU A 212 4.08 -9.10 -7.22
N PRO A 213 5.33 -8.68 -6.96
CA PRO A 213 6.10 -9.31 -5.89
C PRO A 213 5.49 -9.15 -4.50
N GLY A 214 4.88 -7.99 -4.22
CA GLY A 214 4.14 -7.78 -2.97
C GLY A 214 2.96 -8.74 -2.85
N ALA A 215 2.22 -8.95 -3.94
CA ALA A 215 1.03 -9.80 -3.96
C ALA A 215 1.33 -11.31 -3.91
N PHE A 216 2.41 -11.79 -4.55
CA PHE A 216 2.64 -13.23 -4.76
C PHE A 216 3.86 -13.81 -4.02
N PHE A 217 4.79 -12.97 -3.55
CA PHE A 217 6.03 -13.44 -2.92
C PHE A 217 6.23 -12.85 -1.52
N GLN A 218 7.05 -13.54 -0.72
CA GLN A 218 7.55 -13.03 0.56
C GLN A 218 8.57 -11.92 0.33
N THR A 219 8.06 -10.75 -0.03
CA THR A 219 8.87 -9.56 -0.29
C THR A 219 9.23 -8.88 1.04
N PRO A 220 10.51 -8.60 1.32
CA PRO A 220 10.90 -7.90 2.54
C PRO A 220 10.32 -6.48 2.54
N THR A 221 10.02 -5.97 3.73
CA THR A 221 9.31 -4.69 3.91
C THR A 221 9.91 -3.53 3.09
N TRP A 222 11.23 -3.35 3.12
CA TRP A 222 11.90 -2.27 2.36
C TRP A 222 11.71 -2.39 0.84
N ALA A 223 11.72 -3.61 0.30
CA ALA A 223 11.53 -3.84 -1.12
C ALA A 223 10.07 -3.63 -1.52
N GLY A 224 9.12 -4.02 -0.66
CA GLY A 224 7.70 -3.74 -0.84
C GLY A 224 7.42 -2.24 -0.92
N TRP A 225 8.04 -1.44 -0.05
CA TRP A 225 7.98 0.02 -0.10
C TRP A 225 8.55 0.61 -1.38
N LEU A 226 9.76 0.18 -1.79
CA LEU A 226 10.40 0.67 -3.00
C LEU A 226 9.57 0.38 -4.24
N LEU A 227 9.08 -0.86 -4.38
CA LEU A 227 8.26 -1.28 -5.51
C LEU A 227 6.90 -0.56 -5.55
N SER A 228 6.26 -0.38 -4.39
CA SER A 228 5.01 0.36 -4.27
C SER A 228 5.19 1.85 -4.60
N PHE A 229 6.31 2.43 -4.21
CA PHE A 229 6.68 3.80 -4.58
C PHE A 229 6.87 3.94 -6.10
N LEU A 230 7.63 3.04 -6.73
CA LEU A 230 7.80 3.01 -8.19
C LEU A 230 6.46 2.86 -8.90
N ALA A 231 5.61 1.94 -8.44
CA ALA A 231 4.26 1.75 -8.96
C ALA A 231 3.42 3.03 -8.83
N ALA A 232 3.48 3.71 -7.70
CA ALA A 232 2.75 4.95 -7.44
C ALA A 232 3.18 6.12 -8.35
N CYS A 233 4.42 6.13 -8.85
CA CYS A 233 4.87 7.13 -9.82
C CYS A 233 4.36 6.89 -11.24
N THR A 234 4.01 5.64 -11.60
CA THR A 234 3.67 5.29 -12.99
C THR A 234 2.45 6.01 -13.57
N PRO A 235 1.34 6.29 -12.84
CA PRO A 235 0.22 7.07 -13.39
C PRO A 235 0.62 8.50 -13.76
N TRP A 236 1.49 9.12 -12.96
CA TRP A 236 1.99 10.47 -13.19
C TRP A 236 2.98 10.53 -14.35
N LEU A 237 3.88 9.56 -14.45
CA LEU A 237 4.81 9.43 -15.58
C LEU A 237 4.06 9.19 -16.89
N ALA A 238 3.06 8.31 -16.88
CA ALA A 238 2.22 8.05 -18.04
C ALA A 238 1.44 9.30 -18.48
N MET A 239 0.85 10.04 -17.53
CA MET A 239 0.14 11.29 -17.82
C MET A 239 1.07 12.37 -18.37
N THR A 240 2.20 12.63 -17.71
CA THR A 240 3.15 13.65 -18.13
C THR A 240 3.75 13.34 -19.50
N TRP A 241 4.01 12.07 -19.80
CA TRP A 241 4.42 11.62 -21.14
C TRP A 241 3.38 11.97 -22.19
N VAL A 242 2.10 11.60 -21.96
CA VAL A 242 1.01 11.88 -22.89
C VAL A 242 0.86 13.38 -23.12
N MET A 243 0.81 14.17 -22.05
CA MET A 243 0.61 15.62 -22.13
C MET A 243 1.77 16.37 -22.82
N LYS A 244 3.01 15.90 -22.69
CA LYS A 244 4.18 16.52 -23.35
C LYS A 244 4.32 16.16 -24.84
N ARG A 245 3.66 15.09 -25.30
CA ARG A 245 3.83 14.54 -26.66
C ARG A 245 2.63 14.79 -27.58
N LEU A 246 1.52 15.28 -27.02
CA LEU A 246 0.36 15.77 -27.76
C LEU A 246 0.58 17.18 -28.27
#